data_AF-A0A150FWJ7-F1
#
_entry.id   AF-A0A150FWJ7-F1
#
_cell.length_a   1.000
_cell.length_b   1.000
_cell.length_c   1.000
_cell.angle_alpha   90.00
_cell.angle_beta   90.00
_cell.angle_gamma   90.00
#
_symmetry.space_group_name_H-M   'P 1'
#
loop_
_entity.id
_entity.type
_entity.pdbx_description
1 polymer ?
#
loop_
_entity_poly.entity_id
_entity_poly.type
_entity_poly.pdbx_seq_one_letter_code
_entity_poly.pdbx_strand_id
1 'polypeptide(L)'
;MKFLSSIKNFVSCSARCDTYDCACSPYNLTYLGASPGDKNATKHCFSIGYVGCNPARACCVALNQNVDKLALTTSADCQKSSVTRVELNGRNWLSWESKAWNLTSTGSAVGYELRIYDLQYNQATFPGVQICISVKEPCSGITDLCDINSGTCQ
;
A
#
# COMPACT_ATOMS: atom_id res chain seq x y z
N MET A 1 -29.96 4.32 -10.22
CA MET A 1 -29.25 3.02 -10.32
C MET A 1 -28.67 2.70 -8.95
N LYS A 2 -29.01 1.53 -8.39
CA LYS A 2 -28.72 1.12 -7.00
C LYS A 2 -27.24 0.73 -6.84
N PHE A 3 -26.58 1.30 -5.84
CA PHE A 3 -25.25 0.97 -5.32
C PHE A 3 -25.18 -0.47 -4.77
N LEU A 4 -24.17 -1.23 -5.18
CA LEU A 4 -23.57 -2.39 -4.51
C LEU A 4 -22.16 -2.57 -5.14
N SER A 5 -21.03 -2.72 -4.47
CA SER A 5 -20.68 -2.82 -3.05
C SER A 5 -19.16 -3.00 -2.99
N SER A 6 -18.46 -2.28 -2.11
CA SER A 6 -17.11 -2.62 -1.63
C SER A 6 -15.92 -2.38 -2.58
N ILE A 7 -15.59 -1.13 -2.88
CA ILE A 7 -14.18 -0.80 -3.21
C ILE A 7 -13.51 -0.53 -1.87
N LYS A 8 -12.66 -1.47 -1.51
CA LYS A 8 -12.22 -1.73 -0.16
C LYS A 8 -10.72 -1.45 -0.16
N ASN A 9 -10.31 -0.23 0.22
CA ASN A 9 -8.98 0.17 0.74
C ASN A 9 -7.90 -0.94 0.79
N PHE A 10 -6.86 -0.93 -0.06
CA PHE A 10 -5.89 -2.03 -0.06
C PHE A 10 -4.50 -1.66 0.46
N VAL A 11 -4.18 -2.25 1.61
CA VAL A 11 -2.87 -2.75 2.04
C VAL A 11 -2.87 -4.26 1.77
N SER A 12 -2.27 -4.73 0.66
CA SER A 12 -2.24 -6.19 0.40
C SER A 12 -1.11 -6.88 1.16
N CYS A 13 -1.46 -7.85 2.00
CA CYS A 13 -0.50 -8.65 2.76
C CYS A 13 -0.82 -10.15 2.56
N SER A 14 0.04 -10.89 1.86
CA SER A 14 -0.21 -12.29 1.52
C SER A 14 0.64 -13.24 2.35
N ALA A 15 -0.03 -14.14 3.07
CA ALA A 15 0.47 -15.50 3.31
C ALA A 15 -0.60 -16.59 3.08
N ARG A 16 -1.91 -16.30 3.28
CA ARG A 16 -3.06 -17.19 2.89
C ARG A 16 -4.37 -16.43 2.59
N CYS A 17 -4.27 -15.21 2.05
CA CYS A 17 -5.43 -14.38 1.69
C CYS A 17 -5.48 -14.30 0.15
N ASP A 18 -5.95 -15.38 -0.46
CA ASP A 18 -5.99 -15.67 -1.90
C ASP A 18 -7.11 -14.93 -2.65
N THR A 19 -7.98 -14.24 -1.90
CA THR A 19 -8.92 -13.24 -2.43
C THR A 19 -8.62 -11.87 -1.84
N TYR A 20 -8.68 -10.84 -2.69
CA TYR A 20 -8.59 -9.42 -2.33
C TYR A 20 -9.78 -9.02 -1.43
N ASP A 21 -9.84 -9.51 -0.19
CA ASP A 21 -10.87 -9.10 0.76
C ASP A 21 -10.25 -8.28 1.89
N CYS A 22 -10.24 -6.96 1.70
CA CYS A 22 -9.55 -6.03 2.58
C CYS A 22 -10.28 -5.76 3.92
N ALA A 23 -11.47 -6.33 4.15
CA ALA A 23 -12.19 -6.16 5.41
C ALA A 23 -11.52 -6.90 6.61
N CYS A 24 -10.31 -7.39 6.43
CA CYS A 24 -9.59 -8.21 7.40
C CYS A 24 -8.21 -7.70 7.78
N SER A 25 -7.69 -6.63 7.15
CA SER A 25 -6.37 -6.12 7.50
C SER A 25 -6.39 -5.63 8.95
N PRO A 26 -5.50 -6.11 9.83
CA PRO A 26 -5.35 -5.57 11.18
C PRO A 26 -4.73 -4.17 11.21
N TYR A 27 -4.27 -3.67 10.06
CA TYR A 27 -3.40 -2.50 9.96
C TYR A 27 -4.04 -1.41 9.09
N ASN A 28 -3.73 -0.16 9.43
CA ASN A 28 -4.08 1.03 8.65
C ASN A 28 -2.84 1.88 8.37
N LEU A 29 -2.97 2.79 7.41
CA LEU A 29 -1.96 3.79 7.10
C LEU A 29 -2.45 5.17 7.53
N THR A 30 -1.58 5.92 8.20
CA THR A 30 -1.83 7.33 8.54
C THR A 30 -0.85 8.20 7.75
N TYR A 31 -1.36 9.08 6.89
CA TYR A 31 -0.52 10.00 6.14
C TYR A 31 0.11 11.05 7.07
N LEU A 32 1.43 11.19 6.99
CA LEU A 32 2.22 12.09 7.83
C LEU A 32 2.59 13.40 7.12
N GLY A 33 2.42 13.46 5.79
CA GLY A 33 2.73 14.64 4.99
C GLY A 33 3.72 14.37 3.86
N ALA A 34 4.03 15.46 3.14
CA ALA A 34 5.00 15.48 2.06
C ALA A 34 6.20 16.36 2.43
N SER A 35 7.38 15.99 1.94
CA SER A 35 8.59 16.80 2.03
C SER A 35 9.38 16.70 0.72
N PRO A 36 10.36 17.61 0.47
CA PRO A 36 11.31 17.41 -0.60
C PRO A 36 12.04 16.06 -0.45
N GLY A 37 12.20 15.35 -1.56
CA GLY A 37 13.01 14.13 -1.70
C GLY A 37 14.23 14.36 -2.59
N ASP A 38 15.02 13.31 -2.79
CA ASP A 38 16.19 13.37 -3.65
C ASP A 38 15.79 13.50 -5.14
N LYS A 39 16.66 14.09 -5.97
CA LYS A 39 16.50 14.11 -7.45
C LYS A 39 15.16 14.68 -7.95
N ASN A 40 14.72 15.80 -7.38
CA ASN A 40 13.44 16.46 -7.69
C ASN A 40 12.19 15.59 -7.40
N ALA A 41 12.31 14.63 -6.48
CA ALA A 41 11.18 13.86 -6.01
C ALA A 41 10.44 14.58 -4.87
N THR A 42 9.16 14.27 -4.71
CA THR A 42 8.36 14.53 -3.52
C THR A 42 8.33 13.26 -2.68
N LYS A 43 8.69 13.37 -1.40
CA LYS A 43 8.65 12.26 -0.44
C LYS A 43 7.34 12.31 0.35
N HIS A 44 6.52 11.27 0.22
CA HIS A 44 5.28 11.09 0.98
C HIS A 44 5.50 10.03 2.07
N CYS A 45 5.19 10.37 3.32
CA CYS A 45 5.40 9.47 4.45
C CYS A 45 4.08 9.04 5.10
N PHE A 46 4.06 7.81 5.58
CA PHE A 46 2.93 7.17 6.25
C PHE A 46 3.42 6.48 7.52
N SER A 47 2.56 6.38 8.53
CA SER A 47 2.77 5.52 9.70
C SER A 47 1.80 4.35 9.67
N ILE A 48 2.29 3.16 10.02
CA ILE A 48 1.48 1.96 10.18
C ILE A 48 0.83 1.97 11.57
N GLY A 49 -0.48 1.86 11.63
CA GLY A 49 -1.22 1.61 12.87
C GLY A 49 -1.79 0.20 12.93
N TYR A 50 -2.21 -0.22 14.13
CA TYR A 50 -2.94 -1.46 14.37
C TYR A 50 -4.35 -1.14 14.84
N VAL A 51 -5.34 -1.54 14.04
CA VAL A 51 -6.76 -1.35 14.35
C VAL A 51 -7.42 -2.65 14.83
N GLY A 52 -6.70 -3.77 14.73
CA GLY A 52 -7.20 -5.09 15.10
C GLY A 52 -8.09 -5.72 14.04
N CYS A 53 -8.37 -7.01 14.22
CA CYS A 53 -9.19 -7.81 13.32
C CYS A 53 -9.81 -8.99 14.08
N ASN A 54 -10.79 -9.65 13.49
CA ASN A 54 -11.41 -10.83 14.09
C ASN A 54 -10.43 -12.04 14.05
N PRO A 55 -9.99 -12.57 15.20
CA PRO A 55 -9.01 -13.66 15.26
C PRO A 55 -9.56 -15.00 14.74
N ALA A 56 -10.88 -15.13 14.55
CA ALA A 56 -11.46 -16.30 13.88
C ALA A 56 -11.17 -16.35 12.37
N ARG A 57 -10.71 -15.24 11.78
CA ARG A 57 -10.35 -15.18 10.35
C ARG A 57 -8.88 -15.58 10.16
N ALA A 58 -8.63 -16.56 9.30
CA ALA A 58 -7.27 -17.02 8.99
C ALA A 58 -6.34 -15.89 8.52
N CYS A 59 -6.87 -14.92 7.75
CA CYS A 59 -6.10 -13.75 7.31
C CYS A 59 -5.64 -12.89 8.49
N CYS A 60 -6.50 -12.65 9.49
CA CYS A 60 -6.14 -11.90 10.70
C CYS A 60 -5.01 -12.58 11.47
N VAL A 61 -5.12 -13.90 11.69
CA VAL A 61 -4.10 -14.69 12.40
C VAL A 61 -2.77 -14.67 11.64
N ALA A 62 -2.81 -14.90 10.32
CA ALA A 62 -1.62 -14.88 9.49
C ALA A 62 -0.92 -13.51 9.53
N LEU A 63 -1.68 -12.41 9.44
CA LEU A 63 -1.15 -11.05 9.45
C LEU A 63 -0.69 -10.57 10.82
N ASN A 64 -1.24 -11.14 11.90
CA ASN A 64 -0.70 -10.91 13.23
C ASN A 64 0.66 -11.61 13.43
N GLN A 65 0.88 -12.74 12.75
CA GLN A 65 2.11 -13.54 12.86
C GLN A 65 3.22 -13.07 11.92
N ASN A 66 2.88 -12.75 10.68
CA ASN A 66 3.84 -12.31 9.67
C ASN A 66 3.21 -11.37 8.64
N VAL A 67 3.82 -10.20 8.48
CA VAL A 67 3.55 -9.24 7.43
C VAL A 67 4.76 -9.22 6.51
N ASP A 68 4.63 -9.90 5.38
CA ASP A 68 5.70 -10.02 4.40
C ASP A 68 5.63 -8.93 3.31
N LYS A 69 4.43 -8.42 3.04
CA LYS A 69 4.17 -7.53 1.92
C LYS A 69 3.17 -6.45 2.30
N LEU A 70 3.33 -5.27 1.74
CA LEU A 70 2.39 -4.15 1.71
C LEU A 70 2.17 -3.80 0.24
N ALA A 71 0.93 -3.52 -0.17
CA ALA A 71 0.67 -2.92 -1.48
C ALA A 71 -0.18 -1.68 -1.30
N LEU A 72 0.11 -0.63 -2.07
CA LEU A 72 -0.71 0.58 -2.18
C LEU A 72 -1.29 0.63 -3.58
N THR A 73 -2.58 0.92 -3.71
CA THR A 73 -3.15 1.21 -5.03
C THR A 73 -2.75 2.61 -5.48
N THR A 74 -2.21 2.70 -6.68
CA THR A 74 -1.70 3.92 -7.27
C THR A 74 -2.40 4.21 -8.60
N SER A 75 -2.14 5.38 -9.16
CA SER A 75 -2.51 5.70 -10.53
C SER A 75 -1.58 5.00 -11.53
N ALA A 76 -1.97 5.06 -12.81
CA ALA A 76 -1.18 4.55 -13.93
C ALA A 76 0.20 5.21 -14.05
N ASP A 77 0.34 6.43 -13.53
CA ASP A 77 1.55 7.25 -13.63
C ASP A 77 2.64 6.84 -12.63
N CYS A 78 2.26 6.12 -11.57
CA CYS A 78 3.15 5.63 -10.52
C CYS A 78 3.87 4.33 -10.88
N GLN A 79 4.45 4.29 -12.09
CA GLN A 79 5.30 3.19 -12.54
C GLN A 79 6.69 3.27 -11.88
N LYS A 80 7.46 2.18 -12.01
CA LYS A 80 8.83 2.05 -11.51
C LYS A 80 9.77 3.18 -11.92
N SER A 81 9.52 3.85 -13.05
CA SER A 81 10.30 5.02 -13.49
C SER A 81 10.03 6.28 -12.67
N SER A 82 8.85 6.39 -12.06
CA SER A 82 8.34 7.55 -11.33
C SER A 82 8.57 7.41 -9.82
N VAL A 83 8.60 6.18 -9.30
CA VAL A 83 8.98 5.89 -7.92
C VAL A 83 10.50 5.77 -7.83
N THR A 84 11.13 6.68 -7.10
CA THR A 84 12.59 6.80 -7.04
C THR A 84 13.20 6.12 -5.82
N ARG A 85 12.45 6.00 -4.73
CA ARG A 85 12.92 5.45 -3.45
C ARG A 85 11.75 5.01 -2.58
N VAL A 86 11.94 3.92 -1.85
CA VAL A 86 11.07 3.49 -0.76
C VAL A 86 11.94 3.41 0.50
N GLU A 87 11.44 3.91 1.62
CA GLU A 87 12.15 3.88 2.90
C GLU A 87 11.27 3.29 3.99
N LEU A 88 11.86 2.46 4.85
CA LEU A 88 11.26 1.98 6.08
C LEU A 88 12.08 2.52 7.26
N ASN A 89 11.44 3.30 8.14
CA ASN A 89 12.09 3.98 9.26
C ASN A 89 13.36 4.75 8.83
N GLY A 90 13.28 5.44 7.68
CA GLY A 90 14.38 6.22 7.11
C GLY A 90 15.49 5.41 6.43
N ARG A 91 15.37 4.08 6.35
CA ARG A 91 16.32 3.22 5.64
C ARG A 91 15.81 2.89 4.25
N ASN A 92 16.64 3.07 3.23
CA ASN A 92 16.28 2.69 1.86
C ASN A 92 15.95 1.19 1.79
N TRP A 93 14.79 0.89 1.22
CA TRP A 93 14.28 -0.46 1.03
C TRP A 93 14.29 -0.81 -0.45
N LEU A 94 14.92 -1.93 -0.81
CA LEU A 94 15.13 -2.32 -2.20
C LEU A 94 14.09 -3.31 -2.71
N SER A 95 13.38 -3.97 -1.81
CA SER A 95 12.37 -4.98 -2.13
C SER A 95 11.01 -4.32 -2.37
N TRP A 96 10.85 -3.77 -3.57
CA TRP A 96 9.59 -3.20 -4.03
C TRP A 96 9.45 -3.24 -5.57
N GLU A 97 8.20 -3.19 -6.04
CA GLU A 97 7.84 -3.14 -7.47
C GLU A 97 6.58 -2.28 -7.71
N SER A 98 6.43 -1.74 -8.91
CA SER A 98 5.13 -1.28 -9.42
C SER A 98 4.51 -2.39 -10.25
N LYS A 99 3.23 -2.68 -10.07
CA LYS A 99 2.53 -3.74 -10.81
C LYS A 99 1.18 -3.28 -11.34
N ALA A 100 0.93 -3.58 -12.61
CA ALA A 100 -0.40 -3.49 -13.20
C ALA A 100 -1.14 -4.83 -13.09
N TRP A 101 -2.45 -4.80 -12.89
CA TRP A 101 -3.29 -5.99 -12.82
C TRP A 101 -4.66 -5.74 -13.45
N ASN A 102 -5.24 -6.78 -14.03
CA ASN A 102 -6.56 -6.68 -14.65
C ASN A 102 -7.65 -6.67 -13.58
N LEU A 103 -8.43 -5.58 -13.51
CA LEU A 103 -9.58 -5.43 -12.62
C LEU A 103 -10.77 -6.27 -13.06
N THR A 104 -10.84 -6.55 -14.37
CA THR A 104 -11.92 -7.34 -14.98
C THR A 104 -11.36 -8.60 -15.62
N SER A 105 -12.12 -9.69 -15.60
CA SER A 105 -11.80 -10.94 -16.30
C SER A 105 -11.61 -10.76 -17.82
N THR A 106 -12.17 -9.70 -18.39
CA THR A 106 -12.04 -9.32 -19.80
C THR A 106 -10.82 -8.44 -20.11
N GLY A 107 -10.05 -8.03 -19.09
CA GLY A 107 -8.87 -7.17 -19.25
C GLY A 107 -9.14 -5.72 -19.68
N SER A 108 -10.41 -5.29 -19.67
CA SER A 108 -10.82 -3.96 -20.14
C SER A 108 -10.52 -2.83 -19.15
N ALA A 109 -10.31 -3.16 -17.88
CA ALA A 109 -9.88 -2.22 -16.84
C ALA A 109 -8.62 -2.73 -16.14
N VAL A 110 -7.65 -1.83 -15.94
CA VAL A 110 -6.35 -2.10 -15.33
C VAL A 110 -6.22 -1.28 -14.05
N GLY A 111 -5.80 -1.93 -12.97
CA GLY A 111 -5.42 -1.31 -11.71
C GLY A 111 -3.90 -1.30 -11.56
N TYR A 112 -3.38 -0.38 -10.76
CA TYR A 112 -1.95 -0.20 -10.54
C TYR A 112 -1.63 -0.23 -9.05
N GLU A 113 -0.52 -0.85 -8.70
CA GLU A 113 -0.08 -0.97 -7.31
C GLU A 113 1.41 -0.71 -7.16
N LEU A 114 1.80 -0.08 -6.05
CA LEU A 114 3.15 -0.14 -5.52
C LEU A 114 3.21 -1.22 -4.44
N ARG A 115 4.06 -2.23 -4.63
CA ARG A 115 4.22 -3.36 -3.72
C ARG A 115 5.58 -3.28 -3.05
N ILE A 116 5.60 -3.39 -1.73
CA ILE A 116 6.79 -3.44 -0.88
C ILE A 116 6.78 -4.81 -0.21
N TYR A 117 7.82 -5.60 -0.37
CA TYR A 117 7.88 -7.00 0.09
C TYR A 117 9.15 -7.27 0.93
N ASP A 118 9.29 -8.48 1.43
CA ASP A 118 10.32 -8.93 2.39
C ASP A 118 10.28 -8.21 3.76
N LEU A 119 9.12 -7.69 4.15
CA LEU A 119 8.97 -6.82 5.32
C LEU A 119 9.23 -7.54 6.67
N GLN A 120 8.94 -8.84 6.75
CA GLN A 120 9.17 -9.71 7.92
C GLN A 120 8.72 -9.12 9.27
N TYR A 121 7.67 -8.30 9.29
CA TYR A 121 7.11 -7.72 10.52
C TYR A 121 6.00 -8.61 11.09
N ASN A 122 5.52 -8.27 12.28
CA ASN A 122 4.36 -8.90 12.91
C ASN A 122 3.55 -7.87 13.70
N GLN A 123 2.50 -8.30 14.40
CA GLN A 123 1.62 -7.39 15.15
C GLN A 123 2.35 -6.55 16.22
N ALA A 124 3.45 -7.04 16.77
CA ALA A 124 4.24 -6.32 17.77
C ALA A 124 5.25 -5.35 17.17
N THR A 125 5.70 -5.58 15.92
CA THR A 125 6.81 -4.83 15.31
C THR A 125 6.42 -3.98 14.10
N PHE A 126 5.27 -4.25 13.48
CA PHE A 126 4.81 -3.49 12.32
C PHE A 126 4.19 -2.14 12.69
N PRO A 127 3.36 -2.03 13.74
CA PRO A 127 2.81 -0.74 14.14
C PRO A 127 3.90 0.23 14.57
N GLY A 128 3.78 1.49 14.14
CA GLY A 128 4.78 2.52 14.34
C GLY A 128 5.86 2.57 13.26
N VAL A 129 5.95 1.57 12.38
CA VAL A 129 6.83 1.64 11.20
C VAL A 129 6.40 2.82 10.33
N GLN A 130 7.37 3.68 10.01
CA GLN A 130 7.21 4.75 9.04
C GLN A 130 7.62 4.26 7.66
N ILE A 131 6.76 4.49 6.67
CA ILE A 131 7.00 4.15 5.28
C ILE A 131 7.02 5.46 4.49
N CYS A 132 8.12 5.74 3.81
CA CYS A 132 8.22 6.91 2.95
C CYS A 132 8.47 6.50 1.50
N ILE A 133 7.75 7.11 0.58
CA ILE A 133 7.86 6.84 -0.86
C ILE A 133 8.21 8.15 -1.54
N SER A 134 9.35 8.16 -2.23
CA SER A 134 9.80 9.30 -3.01
C SER A 134 9.39 9.11 -4.46
N VAL A 135 8.62 10.03 -4.98
CA VAL A 135 8.04 9.96 -6.33
C VAL A 135 8.26 11.25 -7.10
N LYS A 136 8.28 11.17 -8.42
CA LYS A 136 8.41 12.32 -9.32
C LYS A 136 7.33 12.27 -10.39
N GLU A 137 7.17 13.38 -11.11
CA GLU A 137 6.33 13.47 -12.29
C GLU A 137 6.49 12.25 -13.23
N PRO A 138 5.40 11.67 -13.73
CA PRO A 138 4.00 12.11 -13.59
C PRO A 138 3.26 11.67 -12.30
N CYS A 139 3.92 10.96 -11.38
CA CYS A 139 3.35 10.54 -10.10
C CYS A 139 3.92 11.41 -8.98
N SER A 140 3.62 12.70 -8.94
CA SER A 140 4.21 13.60 -7.92
C SER A 140 3.27 13.88 -6.75
N GLY A 141 1.98 13.55 -6.90
CA GLY A 141 0.93 13.85 -5.94
C GLY A 141 0.60 12.68 -5.02
N ILE A 142 0.08 13.03 -3.84
CA ILE A 142 -0.52 12.04 -2.93
C ILE A 142 -1.75 11.39 -3.55
N THR A 143 -2.47 12.10 -4.43
CA THR A 143 -3.60 11.56 -5.19
C THR A 143 -3.15 10.43 -6.12
N ASP A 144 -1.98 10.53 -6.72
CA ASP A 144 -1.45 9.50 -7.62
C ASP A 144 -0.98 8.28 -6.83
N LEU A 145 -0.37 8.50 -5.67
CA LEU A 145 0.02 7.42 -4.75
C LEU A 145 -1.17 6.75 -4.05
N CYS A 146 -2.35 7.37 -4.06
CA CYS A 146 -3.55 6.96 -3.32
C CYS A 146 -4.84 7.11 -4.17
N ASP A 147 -4.79 6.64 -5.42
CA ASP A 147 -5.73 6.95 -6.52
C ASP A 147 -7.18 6.50 -6.29
N ILE A 148 -7.45 5.70 -5.25
CA ILE A 148 -8.81 5.19 -5.00
C ILE A 148 -9.70 6.16 -4.19
N ASN A 149 -9.13 7.07 -3.38
CA ASN A 149 -9.92 7.93 -2.47
C ASN A 149 -9.36 9.35 -2.32
N SER A 150 -9.17 10.08 -3.43
CA SER A 150 -8.82 11.50 -3.38
C SER A 150 -7.57 11.84 -2.54
N GLY A 151 -6.59 10.92 -2.45
CA GLY A 151 -5.35 11.16 -1.70
C GLY A 151 -5.31 10.65 -0.26
N THR A 152 -6.29 9.88 0.23
CA THR A 152 -6.33 9.52 1.67
C THR A 152 -5.60 8.23 2.06
N CYS A 153 -5.11 7.42 1.12
CA CYS A 153 -4.39 6.14 1.37
C CYS A 153 -4.93 5.37 2.59
N GLN A 154 -6.26 5.21 2.67
CA GLN A 154 -6.92 4.48 3.76
C GLN A 154 -6.90 2.99 3.50
#